data_AF-A0A0F7RYV6-F1
#
_entry.id   AF-A0A0F7RYV6-F1
#
_cell.length_a   1.000
_cell.length_b   1.000
_cell.length_c   1.000
_cell.angle_alpha   90.00
_cell.angle_beta   90.00
_cell.angle_gamma   90.00
#
_symmetry.space_group_name_H-M   'P 1'
#
loop_
_entity.id
_entity.type
_entity.pdbx_description
1 polymer ?
#
loop_
_entity_poly.entity_id
_entity_poly.type
_entity_poly.pdbx_seq_one_letter_code
_entity_poly.pdbx_strand_id
1 'polypeptide(L)'
;MSATQGINVAIIGVGLVGSSVIQQLTTVAGLSSKLHIVALQNNKKTLLSTPSSPLSLAGSADWKTLLANSPTSALALPDLVLELQKITRDSGRHTAVVDNTSDEKVAAFYPHFLAAGLSV
;
A
#
# COMPACT_ATOMS: atom_id res chain seq x y z
N MET A 1 20.39 -11.40 11.81
CA MET A 1 19.11 -11.56 11.08
C MET A 1 19.22 -10.77 9.80
N SER A 2 19.21 -11.43 8.64
CA SER A 2 19.24 -10.74 7.35
C SER A 2 17.96 -9.92 7.25
N ALA A 3 18.04 -8.59 7.23
CA ALA A 3 16.87 -7.76 7.01
C ALA A 3 16.23 -8.20 5.69
N THR A 4 14.94 -8.52 5.71
CA THR A 4 14.17 -8.73 4.48
C THR A 4 14.35 -7.48 3.63
N GLN A 5 15.03 -7.59 2.49
CA GLN A 5 15.40 -6.43 1.67
C GLN A 5 14.16 -5.68 1.19
N GLY A 6 14.23 -4.35 1.17
CA GLY A 6 13.17 -3.48 0.64
C GLY A 6 12.20 -2.89 1.67
N ILE A 7 11.22 -2.13 1.18
CA ILE A 7 10.22 -1.38 1.96
C ILE A 7 8.83 -1.74 1.41
N ASN A 8 7.86 -1.91 2.31
CA ASN A 8 6.45 -2.03 1.94
C ASN A 8 5.86 -0.66 1.63
N VAL A 9 5.01 -0.59 0.60
CA VAL A 9 4.32 0.63 0.18
C VAL A 9 2.82 0.39 0.22
N ALA A 10 2.11 1.22 0.96
CA ALA A 10 0.65 1.22 1.07
C ALA A 10 0.10 2.49 0.42
N ILE A 11 -0.65 2.36 -0.68
CA ILE A 11 -1.09 3.51 -1.47
C ILE A 11 -2.55 3.82 -1.18
N ILE A 12 -2.81 5.03 -0.69
CA ILE A 12 -4.16 5.59 -0.55
C ILE A 12 -4.39 6.55 -1.72
N GLY A 13 -5.47 6.34 -2.46
CA GLY A 13 -5.74 7.11 -3.67
C GLY A 13 -5.03 6.52 -4.88
N VAL A 14 -5.78 5.84 -5.73
CA VAL A 14 -5.29 5.20 -6.98
C VAL A 14 -5.83 5.90 -8.23
N GLY A 15 -6.13 7.19 -8.11
CA GLY A 15 -6.59 8.06 -9.19
C GLY A 15 -5.47 8.41 -10.17
N LEU A 16 -5.49 9.62 -10.74
CA LEU A 16 -4.49 10.04 -11.73
C LEU A 16 -3.05 9.93 -11.20
N VAL A 17 -2.77 10.56 -10.05
CA VAL A 17 -1.43 10.55 -9.44
C VAL A 17 -1.08 9.14 -8.96
N GLY A 18 -1.96 8.51 -8.19
CA GLY A 18 -1.72 7.16 -7.65
C GLY A 18 -1.47 6.11 -8.73
N SER A 19 -2.19 6.15 -9.86
CA SER A 19 -1.95 5.22 -10.97
C SER A 19 -0.58 5.43 -11.63
N SER A 20 -0.12 6.68 -11.72
CA SER A 20 1.24 7.00 -12.20
C SER A 20 2.32 6.50 -11.23
N VAL A 21 2.09 6.65 -9.91
CA VAL A 21 2.99 6.11 -8.87
C VAL A 21 3.06 4.59 -8.96
N ILE A 22 1.92 3.90 -9.03
CA ILE A 22 1.87 2.44 -9.17
C ILE A 22 2.66 2.00 -10.40
N GLN A 23 2.46 2.66 -11.56
CA GLN A 23 3.20 2.35 -12.78
C GLN A 23 4.71 2.52 -12.60
N GLN A 24 5.17 3.59 -11.97
CA GLN A 24 6.61 3.80 -11.72
C GLN A 24 7.19 2.72 -10.80
N LEU A 25 6.47 2.38 -9.72
CA LEU A 25 6.89 1.36 -8.76
C LEU A 25 6.96 -0.05 -9.37
N THR A 26 6.16 -0.35 -10.39
CA THR A 26 6.13 -1.68 -11.02
C THR A 26 7.01 -1.80 -12.26
N THR A 27 7.31 -0.69 -12.95
CA THR A 27 8.04 -0.72 -14.24
C THR A 27 9.50 -0.28 -14.14
N VAL A 28 9.86 0.55 -13.17
CA VAL A 28 11.25 0.99 -12.98
C VAL A 28 12.00 -0.09 -12.18
N ALA A 29 12.92 -0.81 -12.84
CA ALA A 29 13.61 -1.97 -12.27
C ALA A 29 14.29 -1.73 -10.90
N GLY A 30 14.84 -0.53 -10.69
CA GLY A 30 15.46 -0.16 -9.41
C GLY A 30 14.46 0.04 -8.26
N LEU A 31 13.20 0.38 -8.59
CA LEU A 31 12.13 0.56 -7.62
C LEU A 31 11.38 -0.76 -7.38
N SER A 32 11.03 -1.49 -8.43
CA SER A 32 10.24 -2.73 -8.32
C SER A 32 10.94 -3.86 -7.55
N SER A 33 12.27 -3.83 -7.48
CA SER A 33 13.08 -4.76 -6.67
C SER A 33 13.21 -4.36 -5.19
N LYS A 34 12.86 -3.12 -4.82
CA LYS A 34 13.08 -2.56 -3.47
C LYS A 34 11.80 -2.07 -2.79
N LEU A 35 10.77 -1.75 -3.55
CA LEU A 35 9.51 -1.19 -3.08
C LEU A 35 8.39 -2.17 -3.41
N HIS A 36 7.76 -2.71 -2.38
CA HIS A 36 6.76 -3.75 -2.50
C HIS A 36 5.39 -3.17 -2.18
N ILE A 37 4.52 -3.04 -3.18
CA ILE A 37 3.15 -2.60 -2.95
C ILE A 37 2.43 -3.68 -2.13
N VAL A 38 1.97 -3.32 -0.93
CA VAL A 38 1.26 -4.23 -0.02
C VAL A 38 -0.19 -3.85 0.20
N ALA A 39 -0.58 -2.61 -0.14
CA ALA A 39 -1.96 -2.17 -0.07
C ALA A 39 -2.26 -1.16 -1.17
N LEU A 40 -3.45 -1.26 -1.78
CA LEU A 40 -4.04 -0.25 -2.65
C LEU A 40 -5.45 0.06 -2.14
N GLN A 41 -5.73 1.31 -1.79
CA GLN A 41 -7.07 1.72 -1.35
C GLN A 41 -7.61 2.85 -2.22
N ASN A 42 -8.86 2.69 -2.67
CA ASN A 42 -9.69 3.77 -3.19
C ASN A 42 -10.87 4.03 -2.24
N ASN A 43 -11.80 4.91 -2.61
CA ASN A 43 -12.94 5.24 -1.76
C ASN A 43 -14.01 4.12 -1.61
N LYS A 44 -13.85 2.99 -2.32
CA LYS A 44 -14.81 1.87 -2.33
C LYS A 44 -14.21 0.55 -1.90
N LYS A 45 -12.93 0.31 -2.21
CA LYS A 45 -12.28 -1.00 -2.13
C LYS A 45 -10.86 -0.87 -1.60
N THR A 46 -10.40 -1.93 -0.95
CA THR A 46 -9.03 -2.09 -0.48
C THR A 46 -8.50 -3.41 -1.01
N LEU A 47 -7.34 -3.40 -1.66
CA LEU A 47 -6.60 -4.60 -2.00
C LEU A 47 -5.42 -4.72 -1.03
N LEU A 48 -5.34 -5.82 -0.29
CA LEU A 48 -4.28 -6.07 0.69
C LEU A 48 -3.44 -7.27 0.26
N SER A 49 -2.14 -7.17 0.47
CA SER A 49 -1.21 -8.30 0.39
C SER A 49 -1.31 -9.14 1.65
N THR A 50 -1.30 -10.47 1.50
CA THR A 50 -1.21 -11.40 2.63
C THR A 50 0.02 -12.29 2.47
N PRO A 51 0.49 -12.96 3.55
CA PRO A 51 1.58 -13.92 3.43
C PRO A 51 1.28 -15.06 2.43
N SER A 52 0.00 -15.46 2.32
CA SER A 52 -0.46 -16.50 1.40
C SER A 52 -0.76 -15.99 -0.02
N SER A 53 -0.92 -14.67 -0.20
CA SER A 53 -1.24 -14.04 -1.47
C SER A 53 -0.49 -12.70 -1.59
N PRO A 54 0.81 -12.74 -1.91
CA PRO A 54 1.58 -11.52 -2.15
C PRO A 54 1.07 -10.81 -3.42
N LEU A 55 0.97 -9.48 -3.36
CA LEU A 55 0.62 -8.69 -4.55
C LEU A 55 1.81 -8.67 -5.53
N SER A 56 1.74 -9.48 -6.58
CA SER A 56 2.68 -9.40 -7.70
C SER A 56 2.09 -8.51 -8.79
N LEU A 57 2.54 -7.26 -8.84
CA LEU A 57 2.07 -6.25 -9.79
C LEU A 57 3.05 -6.02 -10.95
N ALA A 58 3.93 -6.99 -11.24
CA ALA A 58 4.93 -6.86 -12.30
C ALA A 58 4.28 -6.73 -13.69
N GLY A 59 4.72 -5.74 -14.47
CA GLY A 59 4.22 -5.47 -15.83
C GLY A 59 2.91 -4.66 -15.87
N SER A 60 2.12 -4.81 -16.94
CA SER A 60 0.77 -4.23 -17.08
C SER A 60 -0.28 -4.98 -16.26
N ALA A 61 0.11 -5.55 -15.11
CA ALA A 61 -0.76 -6.35 -14.26
C ALA A 61 -1.98 -5.53 -13.85
N ASP A 62 -3.14 -6.16 -13.95
CA ASP A 62 -4.46 -5.54 -13.83
C ASP A 62 -4.83 -5.29 -12.36
N TRP A 63 -4.00 -4.52 -11.66
CA TRP A 63 -4.24 -4.09 -10.28
C TRP A 63 -5.61 -3.40 -10.16
N LYS A 64 -6.10 -2.79 -11.24
CA LYS A 64 -7.43 -2.19 -11.33
C LYS A 64 -8.51 -3.26 -11.19
N THR A 65 -8.44 -4.34 -11.95
CA THR A 65 -9.38 -5.47 -11.83
C THR A 65 -9.23 -6.19 -10.49
N LEU A 66 -8.01 -6.41 -10.00
CA LEU A 66 -7.80 -6.99 -8.66
C LEU A 66 -8.42 -6.14 -7.55
N LEU A 67 -8.25 -4.82 -7.61
CA LEU A 67 -8.85 -3.89 -6.67
C LEU A 67 -10.37 -3.83 -6.81
N ALA A 68 -10.89 -3.78 -8.04
CA ALA A 68 -12.33 -3.78 -8.31
C ALA A 68 -13.01 -5.05 -7.77
N ASN A 69 -12.36 -6.20 -7.95
CA ASN A 69 -12.84 -7.50 -7.50
C ASN A 69 -12.47 -7.81 -6.04
N SER A 70 -11.76 -6.92 -5.35
CA SER A 70 -11.40 -7.16 -3.95
C SER A 70 -12.67 -7.35 -3.11
N PRO A 71 -12.74 -8.40 -2.27
CA PRO A 71 -13.85 -8.60 -1.36
C PRO A 71 -13.87 -7.54 -0.26
N THR A 72 -12.75 -6.88 0.00
CA THR A 72 -12.59 -5.91 1.09
C THR A 72 -13.05 -4.52 0.63
N SER A 73 -14.04 -3.97 1.32
CA SER A 73 -14.45 -2.57 1.18
C SER A 73 -13.32 -1.63 1.58
N ALA A 74 -13.42 -0.36 1.19
CA ALA A 74 -12.52 0.68 1.68
C ALA A 74 -12.48 0.64 3.21
N LEU A 75 -11.29 0.46 3.78
CA LEU A 75 -11.13 0.40 5.23
C LEU A 75 -11.18 1.81 5.80
N ALA A 76 -11.75 1.95 7.00
CA ALA A 76 -11.56 3.15 7.79
C ALA A 76 -10.06 3.30 8.15
N LEU A 77 -9.58 4.53 8.30
CA LEU A 77 -8.15 4.79 8.54
C LEU A 77 -7.59 4.05 9.78
N PRO A 78 -8.32 3.93 10.91
CA PRO A 78 -7.86 3.12 12.04
C PRO A 78 -7.69 1.64 11.68
N ASP A 79 -8.62 1.06 10.92
CA ASP A 79 -8.55 -0.34 10.51
C ASP A 79 -7.42 -0.57 9.51
N LEU A 80 -7.20 0.39 8.60
CA LEU A 80 -6.06 0.36 7.68
C LEU A 80 -4.74 0.37 8.44
N VAL A 81 -4.59 1.19 9.49
CA VAL A 81 -3.39 1.18 10.33
C VAL A 81 -3.14 -0.21 10.93
N LEU A 82 -4.17 -0.86 11.47
CA LEU A 82 -4.04 -2.18 12.08
C LEU A 82 -3.58 -3.24 11.06
N GLU A 83 -4.15 -3.23 9.86
CA GLU A 83 -3.74 -4.14 8.78
C GLU A 83 -2.31 -3.85 8.32
N LEU A 84 -1.91 -2.59 8.18
CA LEU A 84 -0.54 -2.23 7.79
C LEU A 84 0.49 -2.60 8.86
N GLN A 85 0.17 -2.44 10.14
CA GLN A 85 1.03 -2.92 11.23
C GLN A 85 1.17 -4.45 11.21
N LYS A 86 0.10 -5.17 10.92
CA LYS A 86 0.13 -6.62 10.75
C LYS A 86 1.04 -7.02 9.59
N ILE A 87 0.86 -6.42 8.41
CA ILE A 87 1.71 -6.66 7.23
C ILE A 87 3.18 -6.33 7.52
N THR A 88 3.45 -5.23 8.23
CA THR A 88 4.80 -4.83 8.66
C THR A 88 5.46 -5.91 9.50
N ARG A 89 4.75 -6.43 10.51
CA ARG A 89 5.23 -7.52 11.38
C ARG A 89 5.45 -8.81 10.60
N ASP A 90 4.47 -9.21 9.78
CA ASP A 90 4.49 -10.49 9.05
C ASP A 90 5.60 -10.53 7.98
N SER A 91 5.86 -9.40 7.32
CA SER A 91 6.90 -9.30 6.29
C SER A 91 8.30 -8.97 6.84
N GLY A 92 8.39 -8.44 8.05
CA GLY A 92 9.62 -7.92 8.64
C GLY A 92 10.20 -6.69 7.91
N ARG A 93 9.43 -6.04 7.03
CA ARG A 93 9.83 -4.83 6.30
C ARG A 93 9.11 -3.61 6.85
N HIS A 94 9.82 -2.48 6.92
CA HIS A 94 9.21 -1.18 7.22
C HIS A 94 8.12 -0.85 6.18
N THR A 95 7.07 -0.16 6.63
CA THR A 95 5.95 0.22 5.76
C THR A 95 5.80 1.74 5.67
N ALA A 96 5.75 2.25 4.45
CA ALA A 96 5.43 3.63 4.14
C ALA A 96 4.05 3.72 3.50
N VAL A 97 3.21 4.62 4.02
CA VAL A 97 1.95 5.04 3.43
C VAL A 97 2.25 6.10 2.38
N VAL A 98 1.62 6.02 1.22
CA VAL A 98 1.72 7.02 0.16
C VAL A 98 0.31 7.53 -0.11
N ASP A 99 0.00 8.69 0.45
CA ASP A 99 -1.27 9.37 0.25
C ASP A 99 -1.23 10.21 -1.03
N ASN A 100 -1.92 9.74 -2.06
CA ASN A 100 -2.12 10.46 -3.32
C ASN A 100 -3.55 11.03 -3.42
N THR A 101 -4.17 11.33 -2.29
CA THR A 101 -5.49 11.96 -2.22
C THR A 101 -5.39 13.45 -1.93
N SER A 102 -6.50 14.15 -2.12
CA SER A 102 -6.70 15.51 -1.64
C SER A 102 -7.68 15.53 -0.45
N ASP A 103 -7.78 14.41 0.28
CA ASP A 103 -8.71 14.28 1.40
C ASP A 103 -8.04 14.75 2.70
N GLU A 104 -8.48 15.90 3.20
CA GLU A 104 -7.97 16.49 4.46
C GLU A 104 -8.10 15.54 5.65
N LYS A 105 -9.06 14.60 5.64
CA LYS A 105 -9.20 13.61 6.71
C LYS A 105 -8.04 12.63 6.73
N VAL A 106 -7.49 12.27 5.57
CA VAL A 106 -6.31 11.39 5.48
C VAL A 106 -5.08 12.14 5.97
N ALA A 107 -4.90 13.40 5.53
CA ALA A 107 -3.82 14.28 6.00
C ALA A 107 -3.84 14.51 7.52
N ALA A 108 -5.00 14.81 8.10
CA ALA A 108 -5.15 14.98 9.54
C ALA A 108 -4.84 13.70 10.33
N PHE A 109 -4.85 12.54 9.67
CA PHE A 109 -4.57 11.24 10.28
C PHE A 109 -3.08 10.86 10.26
N TYR A 110 -2.21 11.62 9.60
CA TYR A 110 -0.76 11.35 9.53
C TYR A 110 -0.11 11.10 10.90
N PRO A 111 -0.41 11.86 11.98
CA PRO A 111 0.14 11.58 13.30
C PRO A 111 -0.16 10.16 13.82
N HIS A 112 -1.30 9.57 13.45
CA HIS A 112 -1.66 8.21 13.86
C HIS A 112 -0.89 7.15 13.07
N PHE A 113 -0.66 7.35 11.77
CA PHE A 113 0.23 6.50 10.99
C PHE A 113 1.66 6.52 11.56
N LEU A 114 2.18 7.72 11.86
CA LEU A 114 3.51 7.89 12.45
C LEU A 114 3.62 7.25 13.84
N ALA A 115 2.64 7.45 14.71
CA ALA A 115 2.60 6.84 16.04
C ALA A 115 2.52 5.30 15.98
N ALA A 116 1.94 4.75 14.92
CA ALA A 116 1.88 3.32 14.66
C ALA A 116 3.19 2.72 14.13
N GLY A 117 4.23 3.54 13.92
CA GLY A 117 5.53 3.13 13.39
C GLY A 117 5.58 3.04 11.86
N LEU A 118 4.63 3.65 11.16
CA LEU A 118 4.59 3.73 9.70
C LEU A 118 5.17 5.07 9.23
N SER A 119 5.80 5.11 8.06
CA SER A 119 6.09 6.39 7.39
C SER A 119 4.88 6.89 6.60
N VAL A 120 4.79 8.18 6.32
CA VAL A 120 3.82 8.81 5.41
C VAL A 120 4.57 9.74 4.46
#